data_AF-A0A1F9MW04-F1
#
_entry.id   AF-A0A1F9MW04-F1
#
_cell.length_a   1.000
_cell.length_b   1.000
_cell.length_c   1.000
_cell.angle_alpha   90.00
_cell.angle_beta   90.00
_cell.angle_gamma   90.00
#
_symmetry.space_group_name_H-M   'P 1'
#
loop_
_entity.id
_entity.type
_entity.pdbx_description
1 polymer ?
#
loop_
_entity_poly.entity_id
_entity_poly.type
_entity_poly.pdbx_seq_one_letter_code
_entity_poly.pdbx_strand_id
1 'polypeptide(L)' 'MMKNRVRKITINVPLSILERATHVTGQGITSTVIAGLQELDKKAQRSALRKLKGKIHFDLDLDESRK' A
#
# COMPACT_ATOMS: atom_id res chain seq x y z
N MET A 1 6.40 15.75 12.08
CA MET A 1 6.92 15.14 10.84
C MET A 1 7.90 14.03 11.20
N MET A 2 7.55 12.76 10.99
CA MET A 2 8.50 11.67 11.26
C MET A 2 9.70 11.82 10.33
N LYS A 3 10.88 11.97 10.92
CA LYS A 3 12.16 12.13 10.22
C LYS A 3 12.34 10.93 9.27
N ASN A 4 12.46 11.17 7.96
CA ASN A 4 12.64 10.12 6.95
C ASN A 4 14.05 9.50 7.07
N ARG A 5 14.26 8.70 8.11
CA ARG A 5 15.52 8.01 8.39
C ARG A 5 15.43 6.59 7.86
N VAL A 6 16.32 6.26 6.93
CA VAL A 6 16.49 4.88 6.46
C VAL A 6 17.14 4.07 7.58
N ARG A 7 16.53 2.94 7.95
CA ARG A 7 17.09 1.96 8.88
C ARG A 7 17.45 0.70 8.11
N LYS A 8 18.71 0.28 8.17
CA LYS A 8 19.13 -1.02 7.65
C LYS A 8 18.48 -2.12 8.50
N ILE A 9 17.88 -3.10 7.83
CA ILE A 9 17.29 -4.28 8.46
C ILE A 9 17.92 -5.54 7.86
N THR A 10 18.05 -6.58 8.69
CA THR A 10 18.42 -7.93 8.25
C THR A 10 17.25 -8.83 8.60
N ILE A 11 16.66 -9.46 7.59
CA ILE A 11 15.49 -10.33 7.75
C ILE A 11 15.69 -11.59 6.91
N ASN A 12 15.13 -12.70 7.37
CA ASN A 12 15.05 -13.92 6.59
C ASN A 12 13.69 -13.97 5.87
N VAL A 13 13.70 -14.19 4.57
CA VAL A 13 12.50 -14.22 3.74
C VAL A 13 12.59 -15.45 2.83
N PRO A 14 11.48 -16.20 2.60
CA PRO A 14 11.49 -17.28 1.63
C PRO A 14 11.91 -16.78 0.24
N LEU A 15 12.89 -17.43 -0.37
CA LEU A 15 13.45 -17.02 -1.66
C LEU A 15 12.37 -16.91 -2.74
N SER A 16 11.47 -17.90 -2.78
CA SER A 16 10.39 -17.92 -3.78
C SER A 16 9.43 -16.73 -3.67
N ILE A 17 9.21 -16.20 -2.46
CA ILE A 17 8.40 -14.99 -2.27
C ILE A 17 9.16 -13.77 -2.78
N LEU A 18 10.44 -13.68 -2.42
CA LEU A 18 11.29 -12.56 -2.81
C LEU A 18 11.42 -12.47 -4.33
N GLU A 19 11.70 -13.59 -5.01
CA GLU A 19 11.82 -13.66 -6.47
C GLU A 19 10.53 -13.27 -7.18
N ARG A 20 9.38 -13.80 -6.72
CA ARG A 20 8.08 -13.40 -7.31
C ARG A 20 7.82 -11.92 -7.10
N ALA A 21 8.09 -11.41 -5.90
CA ALA A 21 7.84 -10.00 -5.59
C ALA A 21 8.73 -9.08 -6.43
N THR A 22 10.02 -9.38 -6.58
CA THR A 22 10.94 -8.59 -7.41
C THR A 22 10.61 -8.70 -8.90
N HIS A 23 10.15 -9.87 -9.36
CA HIS A 23 9.69 -10.05 -10.73
C HIS A 23 8.44 -9.23 -11.04
N VAL A 24 7.45 -9.24 -10.15
CA VAL A 24 6.20 -8.47 -10.30
C VAL A 24 6.46 -6.97 -10.24
N THR A 25 7.36 -6.52 -9.36
CA THR A 25 7.68 -5.08 -9.27
C THR A 25 8.64 -4.63 -10.37
N GLY A 26 9.43 -5.54 -10.96
CA GLY A 26 10.50 -5.21 -11.90
C GLY A 26 11.65 -4.44 -11.26
N GLN A 27 11.79 -4.51 -9.93
CA GLN A 27 12.73 -3.70 -9.17
C GLN A 27 13.64 -4.54 -8.27
N GLY A 28 14.68 -3.90 -7.72
CA GLY A 28 15.57 -4.52 -6.73
C GLY A 28 14.86 -4.90 -5.42
N ILE A 29 15.58 -5.63 -4.56
CA ILE A 29 15.06 -6.14 -3.28
C ILE A 29 14.57 -5.00 -2.38
N THR A 30 15.38 -3.97 -2.17
CA THR A 30 15.06 -2.87 -1.24
C THR A 30 13.78 -2.14 -1.63
N SER A 31 13.65 -1.76 -2.90
CA SER A 31 12.47 -1.04 -3.40
C SER A 31 11.22 -1.93 -3.37
N THR A 32 11.37 -3.23 -3.66
CA THR A 32 10.28 -4.21 -3.55
C THR A 32 9.77 -4.33 -2.11
N VAL A 33 10.69 -4.41 -1.14
CA VAL A 33 10.32 -4.45 0.29
C VAL A 33 9.64 -3.16 0.71
N ILE A 34 10.14 -2.00 0.29
CA ILE A 34 9.50 -0.70 0.57
C ILE A 34 8.08 -0.67 -0.01
N ALA A 35 7.90 -1.08 -1.27
CA ALA A 35 6.60 -1.12 -1.92
C ALA A 35 5.62 -2.05 -1.17
N GLY A 36 6.08 -3.22 -0.73
CA GLY A 36 5.29 -4.13 0.08
C GLY A 36 4.83 -3.52 1.40
N LEU A 37 5.74 -2.84 2.13
CA LEU A 37 5.41 -2.17 3.39
C LEU A 37 4.40 -1.03 3.19
N GLN A 38 4.56 -0.24 2.12
CA GLN A 38 3.61 0.82 1.76
C GLN A 38 2.24 0.25 1.40
N GLU A 39 2.18 -0.89 0.72
CA GLU A 39 0.92 -1.53 0.35
C GLU A 39 0.16 -2.04 1.59
N LEU A 40 0.87 -2.54 2.62
CA LEU A 40 0.27 -2.92 3.90
C LEU A 40 -0.37 -1.72 4.60
N ASP A 41 0.33 -0.57 4.63
CA ASP A 41 -0.21 0.67 5.21
C ASP A 41 -1.45 1.15 4.44
N LYS A 42 -1.38 1.24 3.10
CA LYS A 42 -2.53 1.57 2.25
C LYS A 42 -3.69 0.61 2.45
N LYS A 43 -3.43 -0.69 2.63
CA LYS A 43 -4.46 -1.69 2.90
C LYS A 43 -5.14 -1.44 4.25
N ALA A 44 -4.38 -1.07 5.28
CA ALA A 44 -4.91 -0.72 6.59
C ALA A 44 -5.81 0.54 6.51
N GLN A 45 -5.34 1.60 5.84
CA GLN A 45 -6.12 2.83 5.62
C GLN A 45 -7.41 2.56 4.85
N ARG A 46 -7.33 1.84 3.71
CA ARG A 46 -8.53 1.44 2.95
C ARG A 46 -9.50 0.60 3.78
N SER A 47 -8.98 -0.25 4.66
CA SER A 47 -9.81 -1.05 5.58
C SER A 47 -10.56 -0.16 6.57
N ALA A 48 -9.90 0.85 7.15
CA ALA A 48 -10.53 1.81 8.04
C ALA A 48 -11.62 2.63 7.31
N LEU A 49 -11.34 3.12 6.11
CA LEU A 49 -12.31 3.86 5.31
C LEU A 49 -13.53 3.00 4.94
N ARG A 50 -13.33 1.71 4.60
CA ARG A 50 -14.44 0.79 4.32
C ARG A 50 -15.38 0.61 5.51
N LYS A 51 -14.91 0.76 6.76
CA LYS A 51 -15.79 0.71 7.95
C LYS A 51 -16.73 1.91 8.07
N LEU A 52 -16.44 3.00 7.34
CA LEU A 52 -17.30 4.18 7.27
C LEU A 52 -18.33 4.10 6.13
N LYS A 53 -18.24 3.07 5.28
CA LYS A 53 -19.21 2.83 4.21
C LYS A 53 -20.62 2.71 4.80
N GLY A 54 -21.56 3.47 4.26
CA GLY A 54 -22.95 3.52 4.74
C GLY A 54 -23.18 4.39 5.97
N LYS A 55 -22.13 4.93 6.59
CA LYS A 55 -22.23 5.90 7.70
C LYS A 55 -22.06 7.35 7.24
N ILE A 56 -21.48 7.55 6.06
CA ILE A 56 -21.25 8.86 5.45
C ILE A 56 -22.26 9.03 4.32
N HIS A 57 -22.99 10.13 4.35
CA HIS A 57 -23.83 10.58 3.25
C HIS A 57 -22.99 11.41 2.29
N PHE A 58 -22.98 11.05 1.02
CA PHE A 58 -22.32 11.83 -0.02
C PHE A 58 -23.40 12.60 -0.78
N ASP A 59 -23.30 13.93 -0.73
CA ASP A 59 -24.07 14.81 -1.60
C ASP A 59 -23.26 15.02 -2.88
N LEU A 60 -23.42 14.11 -3.84
CA LEU A 60 -22.70 14.11 -5.11
C LEU A 60 -23.68 13.81 -6.24
N ASP A 61 -23.79 14.74 -7.18
CA ASP A 61 -24.49 14.53 -8.43
C ASP A 61 -23.65 13.61 -9.34
N LEU A 62 -24.15 12.38 -9.55
CA LEU A 62 -23.46 11.36 -10.34
C LEU A 62 -23.54 11.61 -11.85
N ASP A 63 -24.46 12.45 -12.31
CA ASP A 63 -24.62 12.79 -13.72
C ASP A 63 -23.68 13.94 -14.10
N GLU A 64 -23.43 14.88 -13.19
CA GLU A 64 -22.34 15.84 -13.34
C GLU A 64 -20.96 15.19 -13.24
N SER A 65 -20.76 14.22 -12.34
CA SER A 65 -19.43 13.64 -12.09
C SER A 65 -18.89 12.73 -13.20
N ARG A 66 -19.68 12.43 -14.24
CA ARG A 66 -19.34 11.47 -15.31
C ARG A 66 -19.09 12.13 -16.68
N LYS A 67 -19.25 13.45 -16.79
CA LYS A 67 -18.87 14.23 -17.98
C LYS A 67 -17.37 14.48 -18.02
#